data_AF-A0A962S059-F1
#
_entry.id   AF-A0A962S059-F1
#
_cell.length_a   1.000
_cell.length_b   1.000
_cell.length_c   1.000
_cell.angle_alpha   90.00
_cell.angle_beta   90.00
_cell.angle_gamma   90.00
#
_symmetry.space_group_name_H-M   'P 1'
#
loop_
_entity.id
_entity.type
_entity.pdbx_description
1 polymer ?
#
loop_
_entity_poly.entity_id
_entity_poly.type
_entity_poly.pdbx_seq_one_letter_code
_entity_poly.pdbx_strand_id
1 'polypeptide(L)'
;MPLYDYHCEANGRTVEVVHGMSKRFETWGELCEYARLEPGETPLDAPVKRLVGGGSATNSAVTPSKLSKRWGEESKSLKHGPMAAPPRGKNW
;
A
#
# COMPACT_ATOMS: atom_id res chain seq x y z
N MET A 1 -20.84 2.15 -5.88
CA MET A 1 -20.10 3.43 -6.10
C MET A 1 -18.62 3.13 -5.92
N PRO A 2 -17.74 3.48 -6.87
CA PRO A 2 -16.33 3.09 -6.80
C PRO A 2 -15.57 3.86 -5.71
N LEU A 3 -14.62 3.18 -5.08
CA LEU A 3 -13.67 3.73 -4.12
C LEU A 3 -12.36 4.00 -4.85
N TYR A 4 -11.77 5.16 -4.61
CA TYR A 4 -10.48 5.54 -5.16
C TYR A 4 -9.55 5.99 -4.04
N ASP A 5 -8.31 5.52 -4.10
CA ASP A 5 -7.22 5.96 -3.23
C ASP A 5 -6.53 7.18 -3.84
N TYR A 6 -6.26 8.19 -3.02
CA TYR A 6 -5.50 9.37 -3.37
C TYR A 6 -4.31 9.51 -2.45
N HIS A 7 -3.11 9.66 -3.03
CA HIS A 7 -1.88 9.87 -2.28
C HIS A 7 -1.42 11.32 -2.41
N CYS A 8 -1.07 11.94 -1.28
CA CYS A 8 -0.46 13.25 -1.23
C CYS A 8 1.05 13.12 -0.99
N GLU A 9 1.85 13.60 -1.94
CA GLU A 9 3.32 13.50 -1.85
C GLU A 9 3.91 14.44 -0.80
N ALA A 10 3.20 15.52 -0.45
CA ALA A 10 3.67 16.52 0.51
C ALA A 10 3.68 16.00 1.95
N ASN A 11 2.77 15.09 2.31
CA ASN A 11 2.67 14.51 3.66
C ASN A 11 2.83 12.99 3.69
N GLY A 12 2.93 12.34 2.52
CA GLY A 12 3.03 10.89 2.37
C GLY A 12 1.78 10.12 2.79
N ARG A 13 0.62 10.78 2.89
CA ARG A 13 -0.65 10.18 3.32
C ARG A 13 -1.47 9.71 2.13
N THR A 14 -2.19 8.61 2.33
CA THR A 14 -3.18 8.09 1.39
C THR A 14 -4.57 8.22 1.99
N VAL A 15 -5.52 8.71 1.20
CA VAL A 15 -6.92 8.91 1.60
C VAL A 15 -7.82 8.19 0.60
N GLU A 16 -8.75 7.42 1.15
CA GLU A 16 -9.77 6.70 0.39
C GLU A 16 -11.04 7.56 0.24
N VAL A 17 -11.49 7.76 -1.00
CA VAL A 17 -12.69 8.55 -1.32
C VAL A 17 -13.64 7.81 -2.24
N VAL A 18 -14.92 7.88 -1.93
CA VAL A 18 -16.00 7.27 -2.73
C VAL A 18 -16.59 8.34 -3.64
N HIS A 19 -16.34 8.27 -4.94
CA HIS A 19 -16.91 9.22 -5.91
C HIS A 19 -17.07 8.59 -7.30
N GLY A 20 -17.87 9.22 -8.18
CA GLY A 20 -18.01 8.78 -9.57
C GLY A 20 -16.74 9.06 -10.40
N MET A 21 -16.51 8.28 -11.47
CA MET A 21 -15.33 8.43 -12.35
C MET A 21 -15.14 9.84 -12.92
N SER A 22 -16.23 10.60 -13.12
CA SER A 22 -16.21 11.97 -13.65
C SER A 22 -15.62 12.99 -12.69
N LYS A 23 -15.55 12.67 -11.39
CA LYS A 23 -14.97 13.55 -10.38
C LYS A 23 -13.49 13.19 -10.21
N ARG A 24 -12.63 14.21 -10.15
CA ARG A 24 -11.18 14.07 -9.95
C ARG A 24 -10.71 15.21 -9.07
N PHE A 25 -9.78 14.91 -8.17
CA PHE A 25 -9.13 15.88 -7.30
C PHE A 25 -7.67 16.02 -7.74
N GLU A 26 -7.17 17.24 -7.81
CA GLU A 26 -5.77 17.53 -8.15
C GLU A 26 -5.00 18.08 -6.95
N THR A 27 -5.72 18.72 -6.02
CA THR A 27 -5.16 19.32 -4.81
C THR A 27 -5.64 18.65 -3.52
N TRP A 28 -4.84 18.78 -2.46
CA TRP A 28 -5.17 18.28 -1.12
C TRP A 28 -6.40 18.98 -0.52
N GLY A 29 -6.58 20.27 -0.81
CA GLY A 29 -7.73 21.04 -0.36
C GLY A 29 -9.05 20.49 -0.88
N GLU A 30 -9.14 20.25 -2.20
CA GLU A 30 -10.36 19.68 -2.80
C GLU A 30 -10.69 18.28 -2.26
N LEU A 31 -9.64 17.47 -2.01
CA LEU A 31 -9.78 16.15 -1.43
C LEU A 31 -10.28 16.22 0.02
N CYS A 32 -9.73 17.13 0.83
CA CYS A 32 -10.14 17.36 2.21
C CYS A 32 -11.57 17.86 2.30
N GLU A 33 -11.96 18.83 1.46
CA GLU A 33 -13.34 19.35 1.43
C GLU A 33 -14.34 18.25 1.06
N TYR A 34 -14.00 17.40 0.09
CA TYR A 34 -14.88 16.30 -0.31
C TYR A 34 -14.96 15.20 0.75
N ALA A 35 -13.82 14.80 1.32
CA ALA A 35 -13.74 13.77 2.35
C ALA A 35 -14.16 14.26 3.74
N ARG A 36 -14.45 15.58 3.89
CA ARG A 36 -14.66 16.27 5.18
C ARG A 36 -13.53 15.99 6.17
N LEU A 37 -12.29 16.04 5.68
CA LEU A 37 -11.08 15.91 6.47
C LEU A 37 -10.50 17.29 6.77
N GLU A 38 -9.84 17.42 7.91
CA GLU A 38 -9.08 18.63 8.21
C GLU A 38 -7.72 18.56 7.51
N PRO A 39 -7.31 19.59 6.74
CA PRO A 39 -6.04 19.60 6.01
C PRO A 39 -4.83 19.60 6.96
N GLY A 40 -5.02 20.02 8.21
CA GLY A 40 -3.99 20.08 9.24
C GLY A 40 -2.83 20.98 8.82
N GLU A 41 -1.62 20.43 8.81
CA GLU A 41 -0.38 21.13 8.43
C GLU A 41 -0.05 21.02 6.93
N THR A 42 -0.83 20.25 6.16
CA THR A 42 -0.56 20.05 4.73
C THR A 42 -1.12 21.24 3.93
N PRO A 43 -0.33 21.86 3.03
CA PRO A 43 -0.83 22.96 2.22
C PRO A 43 -1.99 22.49 1.33
N LEU A 44 -3.03 23.31 1.23
CA LEU A 44 -4.23 23.01 0.42
C LEU A 44 -3.89 22.83 -1.07
N ASP A 45 -2.88 23.55 -1.54
CA ASP A 45 -2.37 23.49 -2.92
C ASP A 45 -1.45 22.27 -3.17
N ALA A 46 -1.23 21.42 -2.16
CA ALA A 46 -0.39 20.24 -2.32
C ALA A 46 -0.97 19.30 -3.40
N PRO A 47 -0.16 18.85 -4.36
CA PRO A 47 -0.63 17.96 -5.41
C PRO A 47 -0.99 16.58 -4.84
N VAL A 48 -2.12 16.03 -5.30
CA VAL A 48 -2.57 14.67 -4.99
C VAL A 48 -2.64 13.81 -6.25
N LYS A 49 -2.31 12.53 -6.11
CA LYS A 49 -2.34 11.56 -7.20
C LYS A 49 -3.34 10.46 -6.90
N ARG A 50 -4.28 10.24 -7.83
CA ARG A 50 -5.19 9.09 -7.77
C ARG A 50 -4.42 7.80 -8.06
N LEU A 51 -4.38 6.89 -7.09
CA LEU A 51 -3.85 5.55 -7.25
C LEU A 51 -4.93 4.71 -7.95
N VAL A 52 -4.99 4.80 -9.27
CA VAL A 52 -5.80 3.88 -10.07
C VAL A 52 -4.98 2.60 -10.21
N GLY A 53 -5.43 1.51 -9.58
CA GLY A 53 -4.74 0.23 -9.56
C GLY A 53 -4.41 -0.31 -10.96
N GLY A 54 -3.23 0.04 -11.46
CA GLY A 54 -2.50 -0.67 -12.49
C GLY A 54 -1.35 -1.43 -11.84
N GLY A 55 -1.68 -2.44 -11.01
CA GLY A 55 -0.72 -3.40 -10.48
C GLY A 55 0.34 -2.84 -9.52
N SER A 56 0.17 -3.08 -8.22
CA SER A 56 1.24 -3.20 -7.21
C SER A 56 2.58 -2.49 -7.56
N ALA A 57 2.58 -1.16 -7.55
CA ALA A 57 3.83 -0.39 -7.49
C ALA A 57 4.13 -0.09 -6.02
N THR A 58 4.51 -1.15 -5.31
CA THR A 58 5.52 -1.11 -4.23
C THR A 58 5.57 0.17 -3.40
N ASN A 59 4.85 0.18 -2.28
CA ASN A 59 5.51 0.62 -1.05
C ASN A 59 6.67 -0.37 -0.84
N SER A 60 7.90 0.07 -1.12
CA SER A 60 9.14 -0.72 -1.14
C SER A 60 9.22 -1.84 -2.18
N ALA A 61 10.26 -1.84 -3.02
CA ALA A 61 10.59 -2.92 -3.95
C ALA A 61 11.11 -4.18 -3.25
N VAL A 62 10.40 -4.67 -2.22
CA VAL A 62 10.55 -6.01 -1.69
C VAL A 62 9.41 -6.84 -2.25
N THR A 63 9.66 -7.44 -3.40
CA THR A 63 8.85 -8.55 -3.89
C THR A 63 8.78 -9.62 -2.78
N PRO A 64 7.64 -10.29 -2.57
CA PRO A 64 7.55 -11.43 -1.64
C PRO A 64 8.57 -12.53 -1.97
N SER A 65 9.01 -12.62 -3.22
CA SER A 65 10.11 -13.47 -3.69
C SER A 65 11.47 -13.13 -3.06
N LYS A 66 11.70 -11.86 -2.70
CA LYS A 66 12.91 -11.39 -2.01
C LYS A 66 12.81 -11.58 -0.49
N LEU A 67 11.60 -11.49 0.08
CA LEU A 67 11.35 -11.86 1.48
C LEU A 67 11.57 -13.37 1.71
N SER A 68 11.09 -14.21 0.78
CA SER A 68 11.30 -15.66 0.80
C SER A 68 12.78 -16.04 0.62
N LYS A 69 13.53 -15.34 -0.24
CA LYS A 69 14.98 -15.54 -0.37
C LYS A 69 15.76 -15.13 0.89
N ARG A 70 15.36 -14.06 1.59
CA ARG A 70 16.00 -13.68 2.87
C ARG A 70 15.76 -14.73 3.96
N TRP A 71 14.57 -15.33 4.02
CA TRP A 71 14.29 -16.45 4.92
C TRP A 71 15.10 -17.71 4.58
N GLY A 72 15.31 -17.99 3.29
CA GLY A 72 16.16 -19.09 2.82
C GLY A 72 17.66 -18.86 3.06
N GLU A 73 18.12 -17.62 3.05
CA GLU A 73 19.53 -17.26 3.29
C GLU A 73 19.86 -17.19 4.79
N GLU A 74 18.92 -16.74 5.62
CA GLU A 74 19.04 -16.78 7.09
C GLU A 74 19.03 -18.22 7.65
N SER A 75 18.30 -19.13 7.00
CA SER A 75 18.28 -20.56 7.34
C SER A 75 19.60 -21.28 7.07
N LYS A 76 20.50 -20.68 6.29
CA LYS A 76 21.81 -21.26 5.95
C LYS A 76 22.90 -20.93 7.00
N SER A 77 22.58 -20.03 7.94
CA SER A 77 23.49 -19.62 9.03
C SER A 77 23.32 -20.47 10.30
N LEU A 78 22.26 -21.27 10.41
CA LEU A 78 22.17 -22.28 11.46
C LEU A 78 23.02 -23.50 11.07
N LYS A 79 23.94 -23.87 11.95
CA LYS A 79 24.95 -24.93 11.81
C LYS A 79 24.35 -26.36 11.69
N HIS A 80 23.04 -26.51 11.53
CA HIS A 80 22.31 -27.79 11.46
C HIS A 80 21.29 -27.73 10.32
N GLY A 81 21.34 -28.73 9.43
CA GLY A 81 20.63 -28.79 8.16
C GLY A 81 19.09 -28.72 8.25
N PRO A 82 18.40 -28.71 7.09
CA PRO A 82 16.96 -28.48 7.02
C PRO A 82 16.19 -29.63 7.69
N MET A 83 15.60 -29.36 8.86
CA MET A 83 14.61 -30.24 9.47
C MET A 83 13.35 -30.26 8.61
N ALA A 84 12.85 -31.47 8.37
CA ALA A 84 11.72 -31.79 7.50
C ALA A 84 10.47 -30.94 7.76
N ALA A 85 9.73 -30.65 6.67
CA ALA A 85 8.44 -29.99 6.73
C ALA A 85 7.45 -30.76 7.63
N PRO A 86 6.60 -30.08 8.42
CA PRO A 86 5.59 -30.77 9.21
C PRO A 86 4.53 -31.43 8.30
N PRO A 87 3.99 -32.59 8.68
CA PRO A 87 2.97 -33.28 7.88
C PRO A 87 1.70 -32.43 7.80
N ARG A 88 1.15 -32.28 6.59
CA ARG A 88 -0.18 -31.67 6.39
C ARG A 88 -1.23 -32.53 7.09
N GLY A 89 -1.81 -32.02 8.17
CA GLY A 89 -2.98 -32.61 8.81
C GLY A 89 -4.15 -32.65 7.84
N LYS A 90 -4.71 -33.84 7.60
CA LYS A 90 -6.03 -34.04 7.00
C LYS A 90 -7.05 -33.92 8.13
N ASN A 91 -7.95 -32.95 8.06
CA ASN A 91 -9.12 -32.87 8.93
C ASN A 91 -10.37 -32.73 8.06
N TRP A 92 -10.82 -33.84 7.47
CA TRP A 92 -12.19 -34.39 7.55
C TRP A 92 -12.26 -35.67 6.72
#